data_AF-A0AAV2EUX8-F1
#
_entry.id   AF-A0AAV2EUX8-F1
#
_cell.length_a   1.000
_cell.length_b   1.000
_cell.length_c   1.000
_cell.angle_alpha   90.00
_cell.angle_beta   90.00
_cell.angle_gamma   90.00
#
_symmetry.space_group_name_H-M   'P 1'
#
loop_
_entity.id
_entity.type
_entity.pdbx_description
1 polymer ?
#
loop_
_entity_poly.entity_id
_entity_poly.type
_entity_poly.pdbx_seq_one_letter_code
_entity_poly.pdbx_strand_id
1 'polypeptide(L)'
;MTRYCPPSKKAEWRKKIAHFEQEEDETLKDAWEIFSDYFLQCPHHGFEEKFRIETFYGGLIQDDKILIDSLFQGKLMNITPPQVIELLVDMALKGYDWGLKRSGKRSIVRGV
;
A
#
# COMPACT_ATOMS: atom_id res chain seq x y z
N MET A 1 12.19 13.56 -23.54
CA MET A 1 13.23 14.14 -22.68
C MET A 1 13.38 13.26 -21.44
N THR A 2 14.41 12.42 -21.37
CA THR A 2 14.69 11.58 -20.21
C THR A 2 15.32 12.44 -19.10
N ARG A 3 14.59 12.67 -18.01
CA ARG A 3 15.15 13.33 -16.82
C ARG A 3 16.26 12.44 -16.26
N TYR A 4 17.50 12.93 -16.28
CA TYR A 4 18.62 12.29 -15.62
C TYR A 4 18.36 12.27 -14.11
N CYS A 5 17.98 11.12 -13.57
CA CYS A 5 17.86 10.89 -12.14
C CYS A 5 19.23 10.37 -11.64
N PRO A 6 19.91 11.08 -10.73
CA PRO A 6 21.18 10.64 -10.17
C PRO A 6 21.08 9.20 -9.65
N PRO A 7 22.12 8.36 -9.82
CA PRO A 7 22.12 6.98 -9.34
C PRO A 7 21.76 6.84 -7.85
N SER A 8 22.15 7.81 -7.03
CA SER A 8 21.82 7.91 -5.60
C SER A 8 20.32 8.05 -5.34
N LYS A 9 19.62 8.93 -6.08
CA LYS A 9 18.16 9.10 -5.98
C LYS A 9 17.40 7.87 -6.45
N LYS A 10 17.86 7.21 -7.52
CA LYS A 10 17.29 5.92 -7.97
C LYS A 10 17.44 4.84 -6.90
N ALA A 11 18.59 4.76 -6.23
CA ALA A 11 18.81 3.82 -5.15
C ALA A 11 17.93 4.11 -3.93
N GLU A 12 17.70 5.38 -3.60
CA GLU A 12 16.79 5.80 -2.54
C GLU A 12 15.35 5.35 -2.82
N TRP A 13 14.81 5.62 -4.01
CA TRP A 13 13.45 5.19 -4.37
C TRP A 13 13.31 3.68 -4.36
N ARG A 14 14.30 2.93 -4.85
CA ARG A 14 14.29 1.46 -4.75
C ARG A 14 14.27 0.98 -3.30
N LYS A 15 14.98 1.65 -2.39
CA LYS A 15 14.93 1.33 -0.96
C LYS A 15 13.56 1.62 -0.37
N LYS A 16 12.96 2.77 -0.68
CA LYS A 16 11.61 3.15 -0.24
C LYS A 16 10.54 2.18 -0.74
N ILE A 17 10.65 1.71 -1.99
CA ILE A 17 9.76 0.67 -2.51
C ILE A 17 9.96 -0.63 -1.73
N ALA A 18 11.19 -1.12 -1.60
CA ALA A 18 11.47 -2.44 -1.01
C ALA A 18 11.21 -2.53 0.51
N HIS A 19 11.21 -1.40 1.21
CA HIS A 19 10.96 -1.29 2.65
C HIS A 19 9.74 -0.41 2.92
N PHE A 20 8.73 -0.50 2.06
CA PHE A 20 7.50 0.23 2.27
C PHE A 20 6.84 -0.24 3.56
N GLU A 21 6.44 0.72 4.39
CA GLU A 21 5.64 0.53 5.60
C GLU A 21 4.58 1.63 5.61
N GLN A 22 3.35 1.24 5.94
CA GLN A 22 2.24 2.16 6.13
C GLN A 22 2.33 2.82 7.51
N GLU A 23 2.11 4.13 7.58
CA GLU A 23 2.07 4.87 8.84
C GLU A 23 0.72 4.70 9.57
N GLU A 24 0.72 4.84 10.91
CA GLU A 24 -0.48 4.58 11.72
C GLU A 24 -1.65 5.53 11.44
N ASP A 25 -1.36 6.75 10.99
CA ASP A 25 -2.36 7.78 10.66
C ASP A 25 -2.86 7.70 9.21
N GLU A 26 -2.12 7.03 8.32
CA GLU A 26 -2.48 6.85 6.92
C GLU A 26 -3.68 5.92 6.75
N THR A 27 -4.55 6.22 5.80
CA THR A 27 -5.54 5.24 5.33
C THR A 27 -4.89 4.31 4.30
N LEU A 28 -5.49 3.13 4.08
CA LEU A 28 -5.06 2.21 3.03
C LEU A 28 -4.99 2.88 1.64
N LYS A 29 -5.88 3.85 1.39
CA LYS A 29 -5.85 4.65 0.17
C LYS A 29 -4.61 5.53 0.10
N ASP A 30 -4.33 6.29 1.16
CA ASP A 30 -3.15 7.18 1.20
C ASP A 30 -1.87 6.36 1.05
N ALA A 31 -1.80 5.22 1.74
CA ALA A 31 -0.71 4.25 1.64
C ALA A 31 -0.50 3.76 0.20
N TRP A 32 -1.59 3.41 -0.52
CA TRP A 32 -1.52 2.98 -1.91
C TRP A 32 -1.09 4.10 -2.87
N GLU A 33 -1.57 5.33 -2.65
CA GLU A 33 -1.20 6.50 -3.46
C GLU A 33 0.29 6.84 -3.29
N ILE A 34 0.78 6.88 -2.04
CA ILE A 34 2.20 7.12 -1.72
C ILE A 34 3.07 6.03 -2.31
N PHE A 35 2.70 4.76 -2.12
CA PHE A 35 3.44 3.64 -2.68
C PHE A 35 3.49 3.69 -4.20
N SER A 36 2.39 4.07 -4.85
CA SER A 36 2.32 4.23 -6.30
C SER A 36 3.20 5.39 -6.81
N ASP A 37 3.30 6.50 -6.07
CA ASP A 37 4.20 7.60 -6.43
C ASP A 37 5.67 7.14 -6.45
N TYR A 38 6.09 6.26 -5.53
CA TYR A 38 7.46 5.73 -5.53
C TYR A 38 7.82 5.01 -6.85
N PHE A 39 6.87 4.30 -7.46
CA PHE A 39 7.07 3.68 -8.78
C PHE A 39 7.13 4.72 -9.90
N LEU A 40 6.36 5.81 -9.83
CA LEU A 40 6.43 6.92 -10.79
C LEU A 40 7.77 7.66 -10.74
N GLN A 41 8.38 7.77 -9.56
CA GLN A 41 9.71 8.38 -9.38
C GLN A 41 10.85 7.48 -9.92
N CYS A 42 10.59 6.19 -10.16
CA CYS A 42 11.57 5.21 -10.59
C CYS A 42 11.08 4.37 -11.79
N PRO A 43 10.83 4.95 -12.98
CA PRO A 43 10.20 4.25 -14.12
C PRO A 43 11.00 3.08 -14.71
N HIS A 44 12.29 2.97 -14.36
CA HIS A 44 13.16 1.83 -14.69
C HIS A 44 13.53 1.05 -13.42
N HIS A 45 12.53 0.75 -12.58
CA HIS A 45 12.72 0.12 -11.28
C HIS A 45 13.13 -1.35 -11.37
N GLY A 46 12.75 -2.06 -12.45
CA GLY A 46 13.08 -3.47 -12.65
C GLY A 46 12.28 -4.45 -11.78
N PHE A 47 11.45 -3.96 -10.86
CA PHE A 47 10.52 -4.78 -10.08
C PHE A 47 9.37 -5.36 -10.91
N GLU A 48 9.05 -6.62 -10.65
CA GLU A 48 7.86 -7.31 -11.16
C GLU A 48 6.58 -6.84 -10.44
N GLU A 49 5.42 -6.96 -11.09
CA GLU A 49 4.14 -6.59 -10.47
C GLU A 49 3.82 -7.44 -9.22
N LYS A 50 4.27 -8.70 -9.19
CA LYS A 50 4.16 -9.57 -8.02
C LYS A 50 4.89 -8.98 -6.82
N PHE A 51 6.12 -8.49 -7.03
CA PHE A 51 6.91 -7.83 -6.00
C PHE A 51 6.20 -6.58 -5.47
N ARG A 52 5.53 -5.81 -6.34
CA ARG A 52 4.73 -4.64 -5.94
C ARG A 52 3.64 -5.03 -4.95
N ILE A 53 2.90 -6.11 -5.22
CA ILE A 53 1.80 -6.57 -4.35
C ILE A 53 2.32 -7.14 -3.04
N GLU A 54 3.33 -8.01 -3.11
CA GLU A 54 3.93 -8.64 -1.92
C GLU A 54 4.50 -7.58 -0.97
N THR A 55 5.18 -6.57 -1.52
CA THR A 55 5.77 -5.49 -0.73
C THR A 55 4.71 -4.58 -0.14
N PHE A 56 3.70 -4.20 -0.95
CA PHE A 56 2.59 -3.39 -0.45
C PHE A 56 1.87 -4.09 0.70
N TYR A 57 1.40 -5.33 0.49
CA TYR A 57 0.71 -6.10 1.52
C TYR A 57 1.59 -6.33 2.75
N GLY A 58 2.88 -6.61 2.57
CA GLY A 58 3.83 -6.79 3.68
C GLY A 58 3.94 -5.56 4.57
N GLY A 59 3.95 -4.36 3.97
CA GLY A 59 4.06 -3.07 4.64
C GLY A 59 2.78 -2.55 5.30
N LEU A 60 1.61 -3.17 5.04
CA LEU A 60 0.35 -2.73 5.62
C LEU A 60 0.27 -2.98 7.13
N ILE A 61 -0.47 -2.11 7.82
CA ILE A 61 -0.90 -2.34 9.20
C ILE A 61 -1.89 -3.50 9.28
N GLN A 62 -2.01 -4.11 10.47
CA GLN A 62 -2.79 -5.34 10.65
C GLN A 62 -4.27 -5.20 10.27
N ASP A 63 -4.89 -4.06 10.57
CA ASP A 63 -6.30 -3.81 10.26
C ASP A 63 -6.55 -3.79 8.75
N ASP A 64 -5.63 -3.17 8.00
CA ASP A 64 -5.71 -3.08 6.54
C ASP A 64 -5.35 -4.40 5.86
N LYS A 65 -4.49 -5.23 6.46
CA LYS A 65 -4.27 -6.61 6.02
C LYS A 65 -5.54 -7.45 6.13
N ILE A 66 -6.25 -7.38 7.26
CA ILE A 66 -7.52 -8.11 7.47
C ILE A 66 -8.56 -7.70 6.43
N LEU A 67 -8.61 -6.41 6.12
CA LEU A 67 -9.51 -5.83 5.15
C LEU A 67 -9.22 -6.31 3.73
N ILE A 68 -7.95 -6.27 3.31
CA ILE A 68 -7.48 -6.84 2.05
C ILE A 68 -7.80 -8.34 2.00
N ASP A 69 -7.48 -9.10 3.04
CA ASP A 69 -7.77 -10.54 3.07
C ASP A 69 -9.27 -10.82 2.97
N SER A 70 -10.13 -10.00 3.57
CA SER A 70 -11.59 -10.13 3.43
C SER A 70 -12.04 -9.90 1.99
N LEU A 71 -11.53 -8.86 1.33
CA LEU A 71 -11.88 -8.50 -0.06
C LEU A 71 -11.46 -9.58 -1.05
N PHE A 72 -10.27 -10.13 -0.87
CA PHE A 72 -9.73 -11.16 -1.74
C PHE A 72 -10.04 -12.58 -1.23
N GLN A 73 -10.87 -12.73 -0.19
CA GLN A 73 -11.21 -14.01 0.44
C GLN A 73 -9.98 -14.86 0.83
N GLY A 74 -8.91 -14.20 1.27
CA GLY A 74 -7.62 -14.80 1.60
C GLY A 74 -6.84 -15.31 0.39
N LYS A 75 -7.24 -14.95 -0.84
CA LYS A 75 -6.65 -15.41 -2.10
C LYS A 75 -5.89 -14.33 -2.85
N LEU A 76 -5.45 -13.26 -2.17
CA LEU A 76 -4.69 -12.16 -2.78
C LEU A 76 -3.55 -12.67 -3.67
N MET A 77 -2.73 -13.60 -3.14
CA MET A 77 -1.57 -14.16 -3.85
C MET A 77 -1.92 -15.13 -4.99
N ASN A 78 -3.18 -15.55 -5.10
CA ASN A 78 -3.66 -16.44 -6.16
C ASN A 78 -4.31 -15.66 -7.32
N ILE A 79 -4.45 -14.34 -7.18
CA ILE A 79 -5.04 -13.46 -8.18
C ILE A 79 -3.89 -12.84 -8.99
N THR A 80 -4.14 -12.62 -10.28
CA THR A 80 -3.11 -12.04 -11.14
C THR A 80 -2.76 -10.62 -10.71
N PRO A 81 -1.49 -10.19 -10.77
CA PRO A 81 -1.12 -8.86 -10.31
C PRO A 81 -1.90 -7.70 -10.93
N PRO A 82 -2.22 -7.70 -12.24
CA PRO A 82 -3.05 -6.67 -12.85
C PRO A 82 -4.44 -6.56 -12.22
N GLN A 83 -5.09 -7.69 -11.91
CA GLN A 83 -6.42 -7.71 -11.29
C GLN A 83 -6.39 -7.15 -9.87
N VAL A 84 -5.35 -7.47 -9.09
CA VAL A 84 -5.19 -6.91 -7.74
C VAL A 84 -4.99 -5.39 -7.82
N ILE A 85 -4.15 -4.92 -8.74
CA ILE A 85 -3.89 -3.48 -8.95
C ILE A 85 -5.16 -2.75 -9.37
N GLU A 86 -5.93 -3.32 -10.30
CA GLU A 86 -7.20 -2.74 -10.74
C GLU A 86 -8.16 -2.59 -9.57
N LEU A 87 -8.30 -3.61 -8.72
CA LEU A 87 -9.15 -3.55 -7.53
C LEU A 87 -8.65 -2.53 -6.50
N LEU A 88 -7.34 -2.43 -6.25
CA LEU A 88 -6.77 -1.43 -5.36
C LEU A 88 -7.03 0.00 -5.85
N VAL A 89 -6.88 0.25 -7.15
CA VAL A 89 -7.18 1.54 -7.78
C VAL A 89 -8.68 1.83 -7.74
N ASP A 90 -9.51 0.83 -8.05
CA ASP A 90 -10.96 0.95 -8.01
C ASP A 90 -11.46 1.32 -6.60
N MET A 91 -10.90 0.70 -5.57
CA MET A 91 -11.18 1.03 -4.16
C MET A 91 -10.73 2.45 -3.79
N ALA A 92 -9.53 2.86 -4.22
CA ALA A 92 -9.01 4.21 -3.99
C ALA A 92 -9.88 5.30 -4.67
N LEU A 93 -10.43 5.01 -5.85
CA LEU A 93 -11.24 5.94 -6.66
C LEU A 93 -12.71 5.98 -6.25
N LYS A 94 -13.31 4.83 -5.94
CA LYS A 94 -14.75 4.74 -5.63
C LYS A 94 -15.10 5.25 -4.25
N GLY A 95 -14.11 5.66 -3.45
CA GLY A 95 -14.33 6.15 -2.11
C GLY A 95 -15.13 5.14 -1.30
N TYR A 96 -14.81 3.84 -1.47
CA TYR A 96 -15.37 2.81 -0.61
C TYR A 96 -15.18 3.31 0.82
N ASP A 97 -16.30 3.51 1.52
CA ASP A 97 -16.29 3.66 2.97
C ASP A 97 -15.75 2.31 3.44
N TRP A 98 -14.42 2.26 3.62
CA TRP A 98 -13.75 1.17 4.28
C TRP A 98 -14.41 1.14 5.65
N GLY A 99 -15.44 0.31 5.76
CA GLY A 99 -16.40 0.29 6.86
C GLY A 99 -15.79 -0.21 8.16
N LEU A 100 -14.63 0.30 8.55
CA LEU A 100 -14.35 0.74 9.89
C LEU A 100 -14.17 2.25 9.83
N LYS A 101 -15.18 2.99 10.32
CA LYS A 101 -14.84 4.12 11.17
C LYS A 101 -13.72 3.63 12.09
N ARG A 102 -12.57 4.31 12.15
CA ARG A 102 -11.65 4.24 13.30
C ARG A 102 -12.47 4.69 14.53
N SER A 103 -13.36 3.82 14.99
CA SER A 103 -14.37 4.14 15.99
C SER A 103 -13.67 4.06 17.33
N GLY A 104 -13.22 5.23 17.76
CA GLY A 104 -13.05 5.53 19.16
C GLY A 104 -11.68 5.14 19.69
N LYS A 105 -10.93 6.19 20.04
CA LYS A 105 -10.14 6.26 21.27
C LYS A 105 -10.58 5.15 22.25
N ARG A 106 -9.75 4.11 22.43
CA ARG A 106 -9.78 3.38 23.69
C ARG A 106 -9.29 4.37 24.74
N SER A 107 -10.22 5.07 25.39
CA SER A 107 -9.93 5.72 26.66
C SER A 107 -9.30 4.68 27.56
N ILE A 108 -8.03 4.91 27.87
CA ILE A 108 -7.26 4.17 28.84
C ILE A 108 -8.01 4.32 30.17
N VAL A 109 -8.46 3.18 30.68
CA VAL A 109 -8.93 2.84 32.04
C VAL A 109 -9.14 4.00 33.04
N ARG A 110 -10.37 4.17 33.50
CA ARG A 110 -10.60 4.60 34.89
C ARG A 110 -10.40 3.38 35.79
N GLY A 111 -9.23 3.31 36.41
CA GLY A 111 -8.96 2.45 37.54
C GLY A 111 -9.02 3.27 38.82
N VAL A 112 -9.94 2.84 39.70
CA VAL A 112 -10.15 3.21 41.12
C VAL A 112 -10.76 4.58 41.41
#